data_AF-A0A847YCE3-F1
#
_entry.id   AF-A0A847YCE3-F1
#
_cell.length_a   1.000
_cell.length_b   1.000
_cell.length_c   1.000
_cell.angle_alpha   90.00
_cell.angle_beta   90.00
_cell.angle_gamma   90.00
#
_symmetry.space_group_name_H-M   'P 1'
#
loop_
_entity.id
_entity.type
_entity.pdbx_description
1 polymer ?
#
loop_
_entity_poly.entity_id
_entity_poly.type
_entity_poly.pdbx_seq_one_letter_code
_entity_poly.pdbx_strand_id
1 'polypeptide(L)' 'CTSPDEDWMTGYPQEMEAFYRTIAYGEPLESDSRLAAEAVSTIYSAYVSAEKGGQAVPVRAFD' A
#
# COMPACT_ATOMS: atom_id res chain seq x y z
N CYS A 1 7.21 18.62 -16.48
CA CYS A 1 6.50 17.46 -15.92
C CYS A 1 6.94 16.26 -16.72
N THR A 2 7.55 15.26 -16.08
CA THR A 2 7.79 13.94 -16.67
C THR A 2 6.44 13.30 -16.96
N SER A 3 6.37 12.48 -18.00
CA SER A 3 5.16 11.73 -18.28
C SER A 3 4.88 10.72 -17.15
N PRO A 4 3.63 10.38 -16.84
CA PRO A 4 3.31 9.38 -15.79
C PRO A 4 4.00 8.03 -16.01
N ASP A 5 4.30 7.69 -17.26
CA ASP A 5 5.06 6.50 -17.67
C ASP A 5 6.58 6.64 -17.48
N GLU A 6 7.11 7.82 -17.14
CA GLU A 6 8.54 8.00 -16.84
C GLU A 6 8.84 7.93 -15.34
N ASP A 7 7.88 8.25 -14.47
CA ASP A 7 8.09 8.19 -13.02
C ASP A 7 8.42 6.76 -12.55
N TRP A 8 7.70 5.74 -13.03
CA TRP A 8 8.02 4.33 -12.72
C TRP A 8 9.38 3.86 -13.28
N MET A 9 9.86 4.49 -14.37
CA MET A 9 11.17 4.17 -14.95
C MET A 9 12.34 4.77 -14.15
N THR A 10 12.10 5.85 -13.41
CA THR A 10 13.11 6.45 -12.52
C THR A 10 13.22 5.77 -11.15
N GLY A 11 12.31 4.83 -10.86
CA GLY A 11 12.26 4.07 -9.62
C GLY A 11 11.36 4.72 -8.57
N TYR A 12 11.69 4.47 -7.29
CA TYR A 12 10.93 4.93 -6.13
C TYR A 12 11.82 5.78 -5.20
N PRO A 13 12.40 6.91 -5.70
CA PRO A 13 13.40 7.65 -4.94
C PRO A 13 12.82 8.24 -3.64
N GLN A 14 11.54 8.65 -3.65
CA GLN A 14 10.86 9.19 -2.47
C GLN A 14 10.66 8.10 -1.41
N GLU A 15 10.22 6.91 -1.80
CA GLU A 15 10.01 5.78 -0.91
C GLU A 15 11.33 5.27 -0.32
N MET A 16 12.40 5.25 -1.13
CA MET A 16 13.74 4.92 -0.66
C MET A 16 14.27 5.95 0.33
N GLU A 17 14.07 7.25 0.08
CA GLU A 17 14.43 8.31 1.04
C GLU A 17 13.64 8.14 2.35
N ALA A 18 12.32 7.95 2.29
CA ALA A 18 11.47 7.76 3.47
C ALA A 18 11.94 6.57 4.31
N PHE A 19 12.31 5.46 3.67
CA PHE A 19 12.89 4.30 4.34
C PHE A 19 14.22 4.64 5.04
N TYR A 20 15.15 5.30 4.35
CA TYR A 20 16.43 5.68 4.94
C TYR A 20 16.27 6.66 6.10
N ARG A 21 15.38 7.66 5.98
CA ARG A 21 15.14 8.65 7.04
C ARG A 21 14.52 8.03 8.28
N THR A 22 13.60 7.08 8.09
CA THR A 22 13.04 6.27 9.19
C THR A 22 14.16 5.58 9.96
N ILE A 23 15.08 4.91 9.26
CA ILE A 23 16.19 4.17 9.90
C ILE A 23 17.23 5.10 10.53
N ALA A 24 17.65 6.13 9.80
CA ALA A 24 18.77 6.99 10.20
C ALA A 24 18.37 8.01 11.27
N TYR A 25 17.13 8.51 11.21
CA TYR A 25 16.68 9.64 12.04
C TYR A 25 15.46 9.29 12.92
N GLY A 26 14.89 8.10 12.80
CA GLY A 26 13.71 7.70 13.57
C GLY A 26 12.43 8.43 13.13
N GLU A 27 12.38 8.93 11.90
CA GLU A 27 11.17 9.54 11.35
C GLU A 27 10.04 8.50 11.25
N PRO A 28 8.77 8.91 11.34
CA PRO A 28 7.64 7.99 11.25
C PRO A 28 7.63 7.25 9.90
N LEU A 29 7.39 5.93 9.96
CA LEU A 29 7.26 5.11 8.76
C LEU A 29 5.91 5.39 8.09
N GLU A 30 5.93 5.77 6.81
CA GLU A 30 4.69 6.05 6.06
C GLU A 30 3.97 4.77 5.61
N SER A 31 4.71 3.69 5.35
CA SER A 31 4.17 2.41 4.86
C SER A 31 4.74 1.26 5.66
N ASP A 32 3.98 0.78 6.64
CA ASP A 32 4.35 -0.34 7.48
C ASP A 32 3.71 -1.66 7.01
N SER A 33 4.05 -2.76 7.68
CA SER A 33 3.48 -4.07 7.36
C SER A 33 2.00 -4.19 7.71
N ARG A 34 1.47 -3.33 8.60
CA ARG A 34 0.05 -3.30 8.95
C ARG A 34 -0.76 -2.73 7.79
N LEU A 35 -0.34 -1.59 7.25
CA LEU A 35 -0.94 -1.00 6.06
C LEU A 35 -0.92 -1.98 4.88
N ALA A 36 0.19 -2.72 4.70
CA ALA A 36 0.28 -3.77 3.69
C ALA A 36 -0.77 -4.88 3.91
N ALA A 37 -0.96 -5.35 5.15
CA ALA A 37 -1.96 -6.36 5.47
C ALA A 37 -3.40 -5.88 5.23
N GLU A 38 -3.70 -4.63 5.60
CA GLU A 38 -5.01 -4.01 5.38
C GLU A 38 -5.30 -3.82 3.88
N ALA A 39 -4.31 -3.41 3.10
CA ALA A 39 -4.43 -3.30 1.64
C ALA A 39 -4.74 -4.66 1.00
N VAL A 40 -4.00 -5.71 1.37
CA VAL A 40 -4.24 -7.07 0.88
C VAL A 40 -5.63 -7.57 1.28
N SER A 41 -6.03 -7.38 2.54
CA SER A 41 -7.35 -7.81 3.00
C SER A 41 -8.48 -7.10 2.28
N THR A 42 -8.32 -5.80 2.01
CA THR A 42 -9.31 -4.99 1.28
C THR A 42 -9.48 -5.51 -0.15
N ILE A 43 -8.38 -5.69 -0.89
CA ILE A 43 -8.40 -6.18 -2.27
C ILE A 43 -8.98 -7.59 -2.34
N TYR A 44 -8.55 -8.48 -1.46
CA TYR A 44 -9.07 -9.84 -1.42
C TYR A 44 -10.58 -9.87 -1.14
N SER A 45 -11.05 -9.07 -0.18
CA SER A 45 -12.49 -8.97 0.14
C SER A 45 -13.29 -8.43 -1.04
N ALA A 46 -12.73 -7.51 -1.83
CA ALA A 46 -13.34 -7.02 -3.06
C ALA A 46 -13.48 -8.14 -4.11
N TYR A 47 -12.47 -9.00 -4.28
CA TYR A 47 -12.58 -10.16 -5.17
C TYR A 47 -13.66 -11.15 -4.71
N VAL A 48 -13.74 -11.44 -3.41
CA VAL A 48 -14.80 -12.30 -2.85
C VAL A 48 -16.19 -11.66 -3.03
N SER A 49 -16.29 -10.35 -2.87
CA SER A 49 -17.55 -9.62 -3.13
C SER A 49 -17.97 -9.76 -4.59
N ALA A 50 -17.04 -9.56 -5.53
CA ALA A 50 -17.29 -9.71 -6.97
C ALA A 50 -17.74 -11.13 -7.33
N GLU A 51 -17.09 -12.17 -6.79
CA GLU A 51 -17.51 -13.57 -6.96
C GLU A 51 -18.94 -13.81 -6.44
N LYS A 52 -19.34 -13.13 -5.36
CA LYS A 52 -20.68 -13.24 -4.75
C LYS A 52 -21.72 -12.29 -5.36
N GLY A 53 -21.44 -11.70 -6.52
CA GLY A 53 -22.36 -10.78 -7.19
C GLY A 53 -22.49 -9.42 -6.52
N GLY A 54 -21.41 -8.92 -5.92
CA GLY A 54 -21.34 -7.61 -5.28
C GLY A 54 -21.91 -7.55 -3.86
N GLN A 55 -22.09 -8.70 -3.20
CA GLN A 55 -22.53 -8.74 -1.80
C GLN A 55 -21.47 -8.14 -0.87
N ALA A 56 -21.92 -7.53 0.22
CA ALA A 56 -21.03 -7.00 1.24
C ALA A 56 -20.20 -8.13 1.87
N VAL A 57 -18.87 -7.96 1.88
CA VAL A 57 -17.92 -8.87 2.51
C VAL A 57 -17.15 -8.07 3.57
N PRO A 58 -17.05 -8.55 4.82
CA PRO A 58 -16.29 -7.85 5.85
C PRO A 58 -14.80 -7.84 5.50
N VAL A 59 -14.17 -6.67 5.61
CA VAL A 59 -12.72 -6.53 5.50
C VAL A 59 -12.11 -6.76 6.88
N ARG A 60 -11.06 -7.58 6.96
CA ARG A 60 -10.35 -7.82 8.21
C ARG A 60 -9.38 -6.67 8.47
N ALA A 61 -9.57 -5.98 9.59
CA ALA A 61 -8.57 -5.08 10.15
C ALA A 61 -7.53 -5.88 10.97
N PHE A 62 -6.32 -5.35 11.05
CA PHE A 62 -5.23 -5.92 11.84
C PHE A 62 -4.82 -4.90 12.89
N ASP A 63 -4.85 -5.26 14.16
CA ASP A 63 -4.49 -4.40 15.30
C ASP A 63 -3.02 -4.53 15.72
#